data_AF-A0A8T5MA49-F1
#
_entry.id   AF-A0A8T5MA49-F1
#
_cell.length_a   1.000
_cell.length_b   1.000
_cell.length_c   1.000
_cell.angle_alpha   90.00
_cell.angle_beta   90.00
_cell.angle_gamma   90.00
#
_symmetry.space_group_name_H-M   'P 1'
#
loop_
_entity.id
_entity.type
_entity.pdbx_description
1 polymer ?
#
loop_
_entity_poly.entity_id
_entity_poly.type
_entity_poly.pdbx_seq_one_letter_code
_entity_poly.pdbx_strand_id
1 'polypeptide(L)'
;MRKKAIVRENLLSIIIAVIGLILLFYGAWYLISISTDNQEQKAAQTIIEKVEAKINLLEAGQSTELSTQGINENWFIKGWDENEDSPDKCLFKTCLCICKGDEPIQNREIELQSNLPDQNTNRILEEIKNNCQDNGFCRKFESEKISTHWGNTAGSVGYFYDSIPVPDKLLKIKISLDENSRLTLYYED
;
A
#
# COMPACT_ATOMS: atom_id res chain seq x y z
N MET A 1 -67.72 -26.21 5.46
CA MET A 1 -66.83 -25.50 6.40
C MET A 1 -65.69 -24.85 5.63
N ARG A 2 -65.66 -23.51 5.54
CA ARG A 2 -64.60 -22.74 4.85
C ARG A 2 -63.60 -22.20 5.88
N LYS A 3 -62.44 -22.86 6.04
CA LYS A 3 -61.30 -22.39 6.83
C LYS A 3 -60.08 -22.15 5.92
N LYS A 4 -60.10 -21.10 5.07
CA LYS A 4 -58.94 -20.79 4.19
C LYS A 4 -58.68 -19.28 3.95
N ALA A 5 -59.32 -18.36 4.67
CA ALA A 5 -59.23 -16.92 4.32
C ALA A 5 -58.37 -16.05 5.25
N ILE A 6 -58.07 -16.46 6.48
CA ILE A 6 -57.51 -15.54 7.50
C ILE A 6 -55.97 -15.39 7.40
N VAL A 7 -55.27 -16.23 6.63
CA VAL A 7 -53.79 -16.22 6.59
C VAL A 7 -53.22 -15.18 5.60
N ARG A 8 -54.03 -14.65 4.67
CA ARG A 8 -53.53 -13.78 3.59
C ARG A 8 -53.20 -12.35 4.03
N GLU A 9 -53.94 -11.78 4.99
CA GLU A 9 -53.79 -10.36 5.34
C GLU A 9 -52.49 -10.09 6.12
N ASN A 10 -52.08 -11.02 6.99
CA ASN A 10 -50.82 -10.89 7.74
C ASN A 10 -49.58 -11.24 6.90
N LEU A 11 -49.74 -12.03 5.83
CA LEU A 11 -48.62 -12.45 4.98
C LEU A 11 -47.96 -11.27 4.27
N LEU A 12 -48.77 -10.32 3.78
CA LEU A 12 -48.26 -9.15 3.07
C LEU A 12 -47.45 -8.23 3.98
N SER A 13 -47.91 -8.02 5.22
CA SER A 13 -47.18 -7.24 6.21
C SER A 13 -45.83 -7.87 6.57
N ILE A 14 -45.78 -9.21 6.67
CA ILE A 14 -44.55 -9.94 6.96
C ILE A 14 -43.55 -9.80 5.79
N ILE A 15 -44.02 -9.92 4.54
CA ILE A 15 -43.17 -9.79 3.35
C ILE A 15 -42.53 -8.39 3.28
N ILE A 16 -43.32 -7.34 3.53
CA ILE A 16 -42.82 -5.95 3.53
C ILE A 16 -41.76 -5.75 4.62
N ALA A 17 -42.00 -6.29 5.82
CA ALA A 17 -41.04 -6.21 6.93
C ALA A 17 -39.71 -6.92 6.59
N VAL A 18 -39.78 -8.10 5.96
CA VAL A 18 -38.59 -8.86 5.56
C VAL A 18 -37.79 -8.13 4.47
N ILE A 19 -38.46 -7.56 3.46
CA ILE A 19 -37.78 -6.77 2.42
C ILE A 19 -37.11 -5.54 3.02
N GLY A 20 -37.81 -4.83 3.92
CA GLY A 20 -37.24 -3.68 4.63
C GLY A 20 -35.99 -4.06 5.45
N LEU A 21 -36.03 -5.22 6.10
CA LEU A 21 -34.88 -5.72 6.87
C LEU A 21 -33.69 -6.07 5.98
N ILE A 22 -33.92 -6.73 4.84
CA ILE A 22 -32.86 -7.05 3.87
C ILE A 22 -32.20 -5.78 3.34
N LEU A 23 -32.99 -4.76 3.00
CA LEU A 23 -32.47 -3.47 2.53
C LEU A 23 -31.62 -2.77 3.60
N LEU A 24 -32.03 -2.84 4.88
CA LEU A 24 -31.23 -2.29 5.99
C LEU A 24 -29.90 -3.01 6.15
N PHE A 25 -29.88 -4.34 6.10
CA PHE A 25 -28.62 -5.10 6.17
C PHE A 25 -27.70 -4.82 4.98
N TYR A 26 -28.26 -4.75 3.77
CA TYR A 26 -27.50 -4.41 2.57
C TYR A 26 -26.91 -2.99 2.66
N GLY A 27 -27.69 -2.01 3.10
CA GLY A 27 -27.21 -0.64 3.30
C GLY A 27 -26.12 -0.54 4.37
N ALA A 28 -26.27 -1.25 5.49
CA ALA A 28 -25.25 -1.30 6.54
C ALA A 28 -23.95 -1.93 6.02
N TRP A 29 -24.03 -3.03 5.27
CA TRP A 29 -22.85 -3.69 4.70
C TRP A 29 -22.12 -2.79 3.70
N TYR A 30 -22.87 -2.11 2.82
CA TYR A 30 -22.31 -1.16 1.85
C TYR A 30 -21.62 0.05 2.51
N LEU A 31 -22.17 0.57 3.60
CA LEU A 31 -21.55 1.66 4.36
C LEU A 31 -20.25 1.23 5.06
N ILE A 32 -20.16 -0.03 5.51
CA ILE A 32 -18.93 -0.55 6.10
C ILE A 32 -17.86 -0.71 5.02
N SER A 33 -18.19 -1.27 3.86
CA SER A 33 -17.21 -1.49 2.77
C SER A 33 -16.63 -0.18 2.21
N ILE A 34 -17.43 0.87 2.09
CA ILE A 34 -16.92 2.16 1.59
C ILE A 34 -16.05 2.89 2.64
N SER A 35 -16.25 2.61 3.93
CA SER A 35 -15.47 3.22 5.01
C SER A 35 -14.06 2.63 5.09
N THR A 36 -13.92 1.32 4.87
CA THR A 36 -12.61 0.64 4.93
C THR A 36 -11.64 1.12 3.86
N ASP A 37 -12.09 1.24 2.60
CA ASP A 37 -11.21 1.71 1.50
C ASP A 37 -10.69 3.13 1.73
N ASN A 38 -11.56 4.01 2.22
CA ASN A 38 -11.18 5.39 2.54
C ASN A 38 -10.21 5.48 3.72
N GLN A 39 -10.29 4.56 4.69
CA GLN A 39 -9.37 4.51 5.82
C GLN A 39 -7.98 4.06 5.38
N GLU A 40 -7.89 3.03 4.54
CA GLU A 40 -6.62 2.53 3.99
C GLU A 40 -5.89 3.63 3.20
N GLN A 41 -6.61 4.33 2.31
CA GLN A 41 -6.04 5.42 1.54
C GLN A 41 -5.52 6.56 2.43
N LYS A 42 -6.29 6.94 3.46
CA LYS A 42 -5.85 7.95 4.43
C LYS A 42 -4.64 7.50 5.24
N ALA A 43 -4.57 6.21 5.59
CA ALA A 43 -3.42 5.64 6.29
C ALA A 43 -2.17 5.70 5.38
N ALA A 44 -2.27 5.26 4.12
CA ALA A 44 -1.20 5.37 3.13
C ALA A 44 -0.69 6.80 2.97
N GLN A 45 -1.62 7.74 2.78
CA GLN A 45 -1.29 9.16 2.69
C GLN A 45 -0.59 9.68 3.95
N THR A 46 -1.08 9.30 5.14
CA THR A 46 -0.48 9.72 6.41
C THR A 46 0.93 9.16 6.59
N ILE A 47 1.18 7.91 6.16
CA ILE A 47 2.51 7.30 6.24
C ILE A 47 3.49 8.04 5.34
N ILE A 48 3.13 8.27 4.07
CA ILE A 48 4.05 8.96 3.15
C ILE A 48 4.33 10.40 3.58
N GLU A 49 3.33 11.12 4.12
CA GLU A 49 3.51 12.47 4.65
C GLU A 49 4.42 12.49 5.89
N LYS A 50 4.30 11.50 6.77
CA LYS A 50 5.22 11.36 7.91
C LYS A 50 6.64 11.04 7.47
N VAL A 51 6.80 10.15 6.49
CA VAL A 51 8.11 9.82 5.92
C VAL A 51 8.73 11.06 5.27
N GLU A 52 7.97 11.79 4.46
CA GLU A 52 8.39 13.05 3.83
C GLU A 52 8.79 14.10 4.88
N ALA A 53 7.96 14.32 5.89
CA ALA A 53 8.25 15.25 6.96
C ALA A 53 9.53 14.87 7.74
N LYS A 54 9.79 13.58 7.93
CA LYS A 54 11.03 13.11 8.55
C LYS A 54 12.22 13.37 7.64
N ILE A 55 12.15 12.98 6.36
CA ILE A 55 13.22 13.18 5.38
C ILE A 55 13.63 14.66 5.30
N ASN A 56 12.66 15.57 5.25
CA ASN A 56 12.91 17.01 5.18
C ASN A 56 13.57 17.60 6.44
N LEU A 57 13.53 16.87 7.56
CA LEU A 57 14.17 17.26 8.82
C LEU A 57 15.54 16.58 9.03
N LEU A 58 15.91 15.59 8.21
CA LEU A 58 17.22 14.94 8.30
C LEU A 58 18.29 15.79 7.61
N GLU A 59 19.42 15.94 8.28
CA GLU A 59 20.65 16.43 7.67
C GLU A 59 21.48 15.25 7.12
N ALA A 60 22.41 15.55 6.20
CA ALA A 60 23.31 14.54 5.64
C ALA A 60 24.11 13.84 6.75
N GLY A 61 24.19 12.52 6.69
CA GLY A 61 24.86 11.67 7.69
C GLY A 61 24.00 11.32 8.90
N GLN A 62 22.75 11.80 8.99
CA GLN A 62 21.83 11.46 10.07
C GLN A 62 20.94 10.27 9.71
N SER A 63 20.41 9.62 10.75
CA SER A 63 19.34 8.63 10.62
C SER A 63 18.26 8.88 11.67
N THR A 64 17.03 8.52 11.34
CA THR A 64 15.89 8.62 12.25
C THR A 64 15.01 7.39 12.12
N GLU A 65 14.22 7.10 13.15
CA GLU A 65 13.26 6.01 13.16
C GLU A 65 11.85 6.59 13.21
N LEU A 66 10.97 5.99 12.41
CA LEU A 66 9.55 6.29 12.35
C LEU A 66 8.78 5.00 12.63
N SER A 67 8.07 4.98 13.76
CA SER A 67 7.07 3.95 14.03
C SER A 67 5.72 4.39 13.48
N THR A 68 5.14 3.61 12.59
CA THR A 68 3.79 3.83 12.08
C THR A 68 2.94 2.58 12.20
N GLN A 69 1.63 2.75 12.28
CA GLN A 69 0.73 1.63 12.12
C GLN A 69 0.72 1.23 10.65
N GLY A 70 0.79 -0.08 10.44
CA GLY A 70 0.59 -0.75 9.18
C GLY A 70 -0.68 -0.37 8.44
N ILE A 71 -0.69 -0.69 7.15
CA ILE A 71 -1.89 -0.68 6.32
C ILE A 71 -2.22 -2.14 6.04
N ASN A 72 -3.50 -2.41 5.81
CA ASN A 72 -4.04 -3.72 5.47
C ASN A 72 -3.27 -4.41 4.33
N GLU A 73 -3.54 -5.70 4.14
CA GLU A 73 -2.88 -6.55 3.15
C GLU A 73 -2.96 -5.93 1.72
N ASN A 74 -1.89 -6.12 0.94
CA ASN A 74 -1.70 -5.67 -0.46
C ASN A 74 -1.16 -4.25 -0.68
N TRP A 75 -0.91 -3.47 0.37
CA TRP A 75 -0.16 -2.22 0.22
C TRP A 75 1.34 -2.49 0.16
N PHE A 76 2.06 -1.74 -0.65
CA PHE A 76 3.51 -1.83 -0.75
C PHE A 76 4.16 -0.47 -0.98
N ILE A 77 5.45 -0.37 -0.65
CA ILE A 77 6.27 0.82 -0.81
C ILE A 77 7.32 0.55 -1.88
N LYS A 78 7.41 1.42 -2.90
CA LYS A 78 8.43 1.35 -3.96
C LYS A 78 9.10 2.71 -4.09
N GLY A 79 10.42 2.69 -4.09
CA GLY A 79 11.25 3.83 -4.50
C GLY A 79 11.47 3.79 -6.01
N TRP A 80 11.41 4.96 -6.64
CA TRP A 80 11.73 5.17 -8.04
C TRP A 80 12.90 6.14 -8.17
N ASP A 81 13.91 5.76 -8.92
CA ASP A 81 15.04 6.65 -9.24
C ASP A 81 14.69 7.62 -10.39
N GLU A 82 15.40 8.75 -10.48
CA GLU A 82 15.13 9.82 -11.47
C GLU A 82 15.10 9.33 -12.94
N ASN A 83 15.86 8.28 -13.26
CA ASN A 83 16.01 7.73 -14.61
C ASN A 83 15.30 6.38 -14.81
N GLU A 84 14.49 5.94 -13.85
CA GLU A 84 13.70 4.70 -13.95
C GLU A 84 12.36 4.98 -14.66
N ASP A 85 11.78 3.96 -15.28
CA ASP A 85 10.46 4.04 -15.90
C ASP A 85 9.36 4.14 -14.82
N SER A 86 9.16 5.35 -14.31
CA SER A 86 8.34 5.65 -13.15
C SER A 86 6.94 6.17 -13.53
N PRO A 87 5.97 6.19 -12.60
CA PRO A 87 4.66 6.79 -12.81
C PRO A 87 4.77 8.28 -13.15
N ASP A 88 3.78 8.85 -13.85
CA ASP A 88 3.79 10.28 -14.21
C ASP A 88 3.91 11.19 -12.99
N LYS A 89 3.35 10.75 -11.86
CA LYS A 89 3.45 11.42 -10.55
C LYS A 89 4.90 11.59 -10.08
N CYS A 90 5.83 10.78 -10.58
CA CYS A 90 7.25 10.74 -10.20
C CYS A 90 8.21 11.27 -11.28
N LEU A 91 7.71 11.73 -12.44
CA LEU A 91 8.56 12.19 -13.55
C LEU A 91 9.68 13.16 -13.12
N PHE A 92 10.90 12.87 -13.60
CA PHE A 92 12.12 13.67 -13.49
C PHE A 92 12.66 13.90 -12.08
N LYS A 93 12.21 13.13 -11.08
CA LYS A 93 12.79 13.18 -9.73
C LYS A 93 12.71 11.82 -9.07
N THR A 94 13.62 11.59 -8.14
CA THR A 94 13.55 10.45 -7.25
C THR A 94 12.28 10.53 -6.39
N CYS A 95 11.57 9.41 -6.25
CA CYS A 95 10.20 9.41 -5.76
C CYS A 95 9.95 8.19 -4.86
N LEU A 96 9.20 8.38 -3.78
CA LEU A 96 8.72 7.28 -2.95
C LEU A 96 7.22 7.19 -3.08
N CYS A 97 6.71 6.00 -3.41
CA CYS A 97 5.28 5.75 -3.53
C CYS A 97 4.83 4.65 -2.58
N ILE A 98 3.65 4.84 -1.99
CA ILE A 98 2.89 3.78 -1.31
C ILE A 98 1.71 3.43 -2.20
N CYS A 99 1.64 2.19 -2.66
CA CYS A 99 0.74 1.75 -3.71
C CYS A 99 -0.07 0.55 -3.24
N LYS A 100 -1.33 0.46 -3.69
CA LYS A 100 -2.21 -0.69 -3.43
C LYS A 100 -2.07 -1.67 -4.61
N GLY A 101 -1.65 -2.89 -4.33
CA GLY A 101 -1.65 -3.98 -5.30
C GLY A 101 -2.96 -4.77 -5.27
N ASP A 102 -3.24 -5.50 -6.34
CA ASP A 102 -4.38 -6.43 -6.40
C ASP A 102 -4.13 -7.71 -5.59
N GLU A 103 -2.87 -8.12 -5.48
CA GLU A 103 -2.43 -9.32 -4.76
C GLU A 103 -1.24 -9.02 -3.81
N PRO A 104 -1.09 -9.77 -2.71
CA PRO A 104 0.03 -9.58 -1.80
C PRO A 104 1.34 -9.97 -2.49
N ILE A 105 2.30 -9.04 -2.53
CA ILE A 105 3.62 -9.22 -3.17
C ILE A 105 4.49 -10.27 -2.45
N GLN A 106 4.08 -10.74 -1.27
CA GLN A 106 4.85 -11.60 -0.34
C GLN A 106 5.46 -12.88 -0.94
N ASN A 107 5.08 -13.30 -2.15
CA ASN A 107 5.57 -14.53 -2.78
C ASN A 107 6.21 -14.33 -4.18
N ARG A 108 6.36 -13.10 -4.68
CA ARG A 108 7.10 -12.88 -5.94
C ARG A 108 8.59 -12.70 -5.60
N GLU A 109 9.28 -13.80 -5.31
CA GLU A 109 10.74 -13.83 -5.38
C GLU A 109 11.13 -13.53 -6.83
N ILE A 110 11.45 -12.27 -7.12
CA ILE A 110 12.15 -11.90 -8.35
C ILE A 110 13.59 -12.35 -8.12
N GLU A 111 13.92 -13.59 -8.47
CA GLU A 111 15.30 -14.06 -8.50
C GLU A 111 16.07 -13.21 -9.53
N LEU A 112 16.71 -12.14 -9.04
CA LEU A 112 17.67 -11.30 -9.75
C LEU A 112 19.00 -12.04 -10.01
N GLN A 113 18.93 -13.35 -10.33
CA GLN A 113 20.10 -14.20 -10.53
C GLN A 113 20.51 -14.36 -12.00
N SER A 114 19.77 -13.83 -12.97
CA SER A 114 20.17 -13.90 -14.38
C SER A 114 20.24 -12.52 -15.02
N ASN A 115 21.33 -12.24 -15.72
CA ASN A 115 21.69 -10.94 -16.32
C ASN A 115 20.77 -10.47 -17.48
N LEU A 116 19.51 -10.92 -17.54
CA LEU A 116 18.54 -10.51 -18.55
C LEU A 116 17.14 -10.39 -17.91
N PRO A 117 16.46 -9.24 -18.01
CA PRO A 117 15.06 -9.14 -17.61
C PRO A 117 14.24 -10.08 -18.50
N ASP A 118 13.58 -11.06 -17.90
CA ASP A 118 12.61 -11.88 -18.62
C ASP A 118 11.38 -11.02 -18.98
N GLN A 119 10.59 -11.47 -19.95
CA GLN A 119 9.35 -10.75 -20.32
C GLN A 119 8.36 -10.65 -19.15
N ASN A 120 8.48 -11.51 -18.15
CA ASN A 120 7.61 -11.54 -16.99
C ASN A 120 7.91 -10.36 -16.05
N THR A 121 9.19 -10.02 -15.87
CA THR A 121 9.65 -8.92 -15.01
C THR A 121 9.12 -7.57 -15.51
N ASN A 122 9.22 -7.30 -16.82
CA ASN A 122 8.70 -6.05 -17.39
C ASN A 122 7.18 -5.93 -17.20
N ARG A 123 6.45 -7.05 -17.31
CA ARG A 123 5.00 -7.08 -17.07
C ARG A 123 4.66 -6.74 -15.61
N ILE A 124 5.44 -7.26 -14.65
CA ILE A 124 5.26 -6.99 -13.22
C ILE A 124 5.59 -5.53 -12.90
N LEU A 125 6.66 -4.98 -13.48
CA LEU A 125 7.04 -3.58 -13.29
C LEU A 125 5.98 -2.62 -13.85
N GLU A 126 5.44 -2.92 -15.03
CA GLU A 126 4.30 -2.16 -15.60
C GLU A 126 3.05 -2.26 -14.72
N GLU A 127 2.73 -3.44 -14.19
CA GLU A 127 1.62 -3.62 -13.24
C GLU A 127 1.82 -2.76 -11.98
N ILE A 128 3.01 -2.78 -11.39
CA ILE A 128 3.37 -1.96 -10.22
C ILE A 128 3.26 -0.46 -10.54
N LYS A 129 3.81 -0.04 -11.68
CA LYS A 129 3.77 1.35 -12.15
C LYS A 129 2.33 1.84 -12.31
N ASN A 130 1.48 1.06 -12.96
CA ASN A 130 0.07 1.38 -13.15
C ASN A 130 -0.69 1.44 -11.82
N ASN A 131 -0.44 0.49 -10.91
CA ASN A 131 -1.04 0.50 -9.57
C ASN A 131 -0.63 1.74 -8.75
N CYS A 132 0.64 2.15 -8.83
CA CYS A 132 1.10 3.39 -8.21
C CYS A 132 0.52 4.65 -8.88
N GLN A 133 0.35 4.62 -10.20
CA GLN A 133 -0.24 5.73 -10.95
C GLN A 133 -1.71 5.93 -10.56
N ASP A 134 -2.50 4.86 -10.53
CA ASP A 134 -3.95 4.96 -10.32
C ASP A 134 -4.31 5.07 -8.84
N ASN A 135 -3.71 4.23 -7.99
CA ASN A 135 -4.11 4.06 -6.59
C ASN A 135 -2.98 4.38 -5.58
N GLY A 136 -1.85 4.89 -6.05
CA GLY A 136 -0.69 5.20 -5.21
C GLY A 136 -0.61 6.66 -4.74
N PHE A 137 -0.01 6.83 -3.57
CA PHE A 137 0.41 8.12 -3.01
C PHE A 137 1.91 8.26 -3.16
N CYS A 138 2.34 9.24 -3.96
CA CYS A 138 3.74 9.47 -4.28
C CYS A 138 4.23 10.82 -3.76
N ARG A 139 5.48 10.87 -3.32
CA ARG A 139 6.20 12.10 -2.96
C ARG A 139 7.55 12.14 -3.65
N LYS A 140 7.91 13.30 -4.18
CA LYS A 140 9.18 13.56 -4.85
C LYS A 140 10.20 14.07 -3.84
N PHE A 141 11.45 13.66 -4.00
CA PHE A 141 12.57 14.06 -3.15
C PHE A 141 13.70 14.64 -4.01
N GLU A 142 14.57 15.44 -3.39
CA GLU A 142 15.75 16.03 -4.04
C GLU A 142 16.99 15.12 -3.98
N SER A 143 16.84 13.85 -3.56
CA SER A 143 17.93 12.87 -3.51
C SER A 143 18.27 12.33 -4.90
N GLU A 144 19.54 12.01 -5.17
CA GLU A 144 19.95 11.38 -6.43
C GLU A 144 19.49 9.91 -6.55
N LYS A 145 19.38 9.18 -5.42
CA LYS A 145 19.01 7.75 -5.40
C LYS A 145 18.20 7.38 -4.17
N ILE A 146 17.26 6.47 -4.33
CA ILE A 146 16.53 5.81 -3.24
C ILE A 146 16.83 4.31 -3.24
N SER A 147 17.16 3.77 -2.07
CA SER A 147 17.27 2.33 -1.86
C SER A 147 16.37 1.87 -0.71
N THR A 148 15.54 0.87 -0.99
CA THR A 148 14.63 0.23 -0.03
C THR A 148 15.17 -1.13 0.38
N HIS A 149 15.23 -1.40 1.69
CA HIS A 149 15.71 -2.68 2.24
C HIS A 149 14.72 -3.26 3.24
N TRP A 150 14.38 -4.54 3.06
CA TRP A 150 13.58 -5.30 4.02
C TRP A 150 14.48 -6.18 4.90
N GLY A 151 14.28 -6.12 6.23
CA GLY A 151 14.93 -7.03 7.18
C GLY A 151 15.99 -6.40 8.08
N ASN A 152 16.37 -7.15 9.12
CA ASN A 152 17.29 -6.70 10.16
C ASN A 152 18.71 -6.49 9.62
N THR A 153 19.26 -5.31 9.88
CA THR A 153 20.64 -4.89 9.49
C THR A 153 21.76 -5.72 10.15
N ALA A 154 21.43 -6.62 11.08
CA ALA A 154 22.39 -7.46 11.79
C ALA A 154 22.70 -8.77 11.04
N GLY A 155 23.52 -8.68 9.99
CA GLY A 155 24.31 -9.82 9.49
C GLY A 155 23.56 -10.88 8.66
N SER A 156 22.36 -10.59 8.18
CA SER A 156 21.65 -11.45 7.22
C SER A 156 21.71 -10.85 5.82
N VAL A 157 21.83 -11.72 4.80
CA VAL A 157 21.91 -11.35 3.38
C VAL A 157 20.66 -10.55 3.04
N GLY A 158 20.80 -9.23 2.93
CA GLY A 158 19.68 -8.34 2.60
C GLY A 158 19.22 -8.63 1.17
N TYR A 159 17.98 -9.05 1.02
CA TYR A 159 17.35 -9.13 -0.29
C TYR A 159 16.95 -7.72 -0.72
N PHE A 160 17.40 -7.31 -1.90
CA PHE A 160 16.98 -6.07 -2.53
C PHE A 160 15.58 -6.29 -3.09
N TYR A 161 14.57 -5.90 -2.32
CA TYR A 161 13.21 -5.81 -2.83
C TYR A 161 12.95 -4.39 -3.27
N ASP A 162 12.67 -4.24 -4.56
CA ASP A 162 12.20 -2.99 -5.14
C ASP A 162 10.88 -2.55 -4.51
N SER A 163 10.01 -3.50 -4.18
CA SER A 163 8.71 -3.25 -3.56
C SER A 163 8.60 -3.97 -2.22
N ILE A 164 8.25 -3.22 -1.19
CA ILE A 164 8.19 -3.70 0.19
C ILE A 164 6.73 -3.77 0.65
N PRO A 165 6.21 -4.93 1.07
CA PRO A 165 4.84 -5.02 1.59
C PRO A 165 4.70 -4.21 2.89
N VAL A 166 3.56 -3.54 3.07
CA VAL A 166 3.20 -2.88 4.31
C VAL A 166 2.40 -3.88 5.15
N PRO A 167 2.92 -4.36 6.29
CA PRO A 167 2.19 -5.29 7.14
C PRO A 167 1.06 -4.55 7.87
N ASP A 168 0.04 -5.24 8.34
CA ASP A 168 -1.03 -4.68 9.21
C ASP A 168 -0.55 -4.40 10.66
N LYS A 169 0.71 -4.73 10.96
CA LYS A 169 1.31 -4.53 12.28
C LYS A 169 2.07 -3.21 12.38
N LEU A 170 2.62 -2.93 13.56
CA LEU A 170 3.46 -1.76 13.77
C LEU A 170 4.71 -1.88 12.89
N LEU A 171 4.83 -0.99 11.91
CA LEU A 171 5.97 -0.94 10.99
C LEU A 171 6.98 0.07 11.53
N LYS A 172 8.23 -0.36 11.71
CA LYS A 172 9.34 0.53 12.00
C LYS A 172 10.10 0.82 10.71
N ILE A 173 10.16 2.09 10.36
CA ILE A 173 10.90 2.58 9.19
C ILE A 173 12.09 3.35 9.70
N LYS A 174 13.30 2.83 9.49
CA LYS A 174 14.53 3.56 9.74
C LYS A 174 14.96 4.25 8.45
N ILE A 175 15.05 5.56 8.51
CA ILE A 175 15.38 6.44 7.39
C ILE A 175 16.80 6.93 7.62
N SER A 176 17.69 6.71 6.65
CA SER A 176 19.08 7.17 6.69
C SER A 176 19.37 8.01 5.46
N LEU A 177 19.98 9.18 5.65
CA LEU A 177 20.49 10.01 4.56
C LEU A 177 22.02 10.00 4.63
N ASP A 178 22.67 9.48 3.60
CA ASP A 178 24.14 9.44 3.58
C ASP A 178 24.74 10.81 3.18
N GLU A 179 26.07 10.93 3.26
CA GLU A 179 26.80 12.14 2.84
C GLU A 179 26.69 12.45 1.35
N ASN A 180 26.30 11.47 0.54
CA ASN A 180 26.09 11.60 -0.92
C ASN A 180 24.61 11.84 -1.26
N SER A 181 23.78 12.25 -0.29
CA SER A 181 22.35 12.47 -0.47
C SER A 181 21.58 11.25 -1.00
N ARG A 182 22.03 10.04 -0.67
CA ARG A 182 21.30 8.78 -0.91
C ARG A 182 20.37 8.51 0.26
N LEU A 183 19.11 8.27 -0.07
CA LEU A 183 18.08 7.95 0.90
C LEU A 183 17.93 6.44 1.02
N THR A 184 18.15 5.92 2.22
CA THR A 184 18.00 4.49 2.51
C THR A 184 16.86 4.27 3.51
N LEU A 185 15.92 3.41 3.14
CA LEU A 185 14.76 3.05 3.95
C LEU A 185 14.91 1.59 4.40
N TYR A 186 14.99 1.36 5.71
CA TYR A 186 15.01 0.03 6.30
C TYR A 186 13.68 -0.23 6.99
N TYR A 187 13.13 -1.42 6.75
CA TYR A 187 11.86 -1.85 7.31
C TYR A 187 12.06 -3.04 8.27
N GLU A 188 11.57 -2.88 9.49
CA GLU A 188 11.59 -3.89 10.55
C GLU A 188 10.16 -4.18 11.03
N ASP A 189 9.83 -5.48 11.09
CA ASP A 189 8.58 -6.04 11.66
C ASP A 189 8.64 -6.18 13.19
#